data_AF-A0A6B2T3Y7-F1
#
_entry.id   AF-A0A6B2T3Y7-F1
#
_cell.length_a   1.000
_cell.length_b   1.000
_cell.length_c   1.000
_cell.angle_alpha   90.00
_cell.angle_beta   90.00
_cell.angle_gamma   90.00
#
_symmetry.space_group_name_H-M   'P 1'
#
loop_
_entity.id
_entity.type
_entity.pdbx_description
1 polymer ?
#
loop_
_entity_poly.entity_id
_entity_poly.type
_entity_poly.pdbx_seq_one_letter_code
_entity_poly.pdbx_strand_id
1 'polypeptide(L)' 'ALGPLAPHLAPAGRDALLLQGARIALADGPYTPAERDVLSTAGCALTICSEDVTRLLATARTPS' A
#
# COMPACT_ATOMS: atom_id res chain seq x y z
N ALA A 1 9.54 -3.31 -9.60
CA ALA A 1 9.93 -2.10 -8.83
C ALA A 1 8.94 -0.98 -9.14
N LEU A 2 8.31 -0.38 -8.13
CA LEU A 2 7.32 0.71 -8.31
C LEU A 2 7.95 2.12 -8.35
N GLY A 3 9.22 2.25 -7.96
CA GLY A 3 9.96 3.51 -7.93
C GLY A 3 9.85 4.38 -9.18
N PRO A 4 10.03 3.82 -10.40
CA PRO A 4 9.89 4.59 -11.63
C PRO A 4 8.49 5.18 -11.86
N LEU A 5 7.43 4.61 -11.28
CA LEU A 5 6.06 5.11 -11.43
C LEU A 5 5.78 6.29 -10.50
N ALA A 6 6.44 6.37 -9.34
CA ALA A 6 6.17 7.37 -8.32
C ALA A 6 6.13 8.83 -8.85
N PRO A 7 7.13 9.34 -9.60
CA PRO A 7 7.11 10.73 -10.06
C PRO A 7 5.99 11.03 -11.08
N HIS A 8 5.42 10.02 -11.72
CA HIS A 8 4.37 10.17 -12.73
C HIS A 8 2.95 10.05 -12.16
N LEU A 9 2.82 9.57 -10.93
CA LEU A 9 1.54 9.46 -10.24
C LEU A 9 1.32 10.66 -9.33
N ALA A 10 0.11 11.22 -9.37
CA ALA A 10 -0.36 12.15 -8.35
C ALA A 10 -0.35 11.47 -6.97
N PRO A 11 -0.19 12.21 -5.86
CA PRO A 11 -0.17 11.65 -4.50
C PRO A 11 -1.34 10.70 -4.22
N ALA A 12 -2.57 11.12 -4.51
CA ALA A 12 -3.76 10.29 -4.34
C ALA A 12 -3.74 8.99 -5.18
N GLY A 13 -3.08 9.00 -6.35
CA GLY A 13 -2.92 7.82 -7.19
C GLY A 13 -1.95 6.79 -6.58
N ARG A 14 -0.92 7.25 -5.87
CA ARG A 14 0.04 6.39 -5.15
C ARG A 14 -0.68 5.69 -3.99
N ASP A 15 -1.45 6.45 -3.22
CA ASP A 15 -2.25 5.93 -2.09
C ASP A 15 -3.29 4.92 -2.57
N ALA A 16 -4.01 5.22 -3.65
CA ALA A 16 -5.00 4.31 -4.24
C ALA A 16 -4.37 3.00 -4.72
N LEU A 17 -3.18 3.06 -5.34
CA LEU A 17 -2.48 1.88 -5.83
C LEU A 17 -2.01 0.98 -4.67
N LEU A 18 -1.46 1.57 -3.61
CA LEU A 18 -1.08 0.82 -2.41
C LEU A 18 -2.31 0.24 -1.70
N LEU A 19 -3.37 1.03 -1.54
CA LEU A 19 -4.63 0.60 -0.92
C LEU A 19 -5.26 -0.58 -1.67
N GLN A 20 -5.21 -0.56 -3.00
CA GLN A 20 -5.72 -1.66 -3.81
C GLN A 20 -4.88 -2.93 -3.62
N GLY A 21 -3.55 -2.84 -3.63
CA GLY A 21 -2.69 -3.99 -3.35
C GLY A 21 -2.93 -4.58 -1.96
N ALA A 22 -3.14 -3.72 -0.97
CA ALA A 22 -3.49 -4.09 0.40
C ALA A 22 -4.83 -4.85 0.47
N ARG A 23 -5.87 -4.37 -0.23
CA ARG A 23 -7.17 -5.05 -0.33
C ARG A 23 -7.08 -6.41 -1.02
N ILE A 24 -6.25 -6.53 -2.07
CA ILE A 24 -6.02 -7.79 -2.76
C ILE A 24 -5.39 -8.80 -1.79
N ALA A 25 -4.34 -8.42 -1.06
CA ALA A 25 -3.72 -9.29 -0.08
C ALA A 25 -4.69 -9.72 1.05
N LEU A 26 -5.62 -8.86 1.46
CA LEU A 26 -6.65 -9.21 2.44
C LEU A 26 -7.67 -10.24 1.95
N ALA A 27 -7.82 -10.41 0.63
CA ALA A 27 -8.77 -11.38 0.08
C ALA A 27 -8.40 -12.82 0.47
N ASP A 28 -7.11 -13.10 0.69
CA ASP A 28 -6.60 -14.40 1.11
C ASP A 28 -6.61 -14.60 2.64
N GLY A 29 -6.92 -13.54 3.40
CA GLY A 29 -7.00 -13.56 4.87
C GLY A 29 -6.26 -12.40 5.54
N PRO A 30 -6.02 -12.46 6.86
CA PRO A 30 -5.27 -11.43 7.57
C PRO A 30 -3.83 -11.35 7.08
N TYR A 31 -3.28 -10.13 6.98
CA TYR A 31 -1.88 -9.96 6.58
C TYR A 31 -0.91 -10.81 7.40
N THR A 32 -0.05 -11.52 6.70
CA THR A 32 1.17 -12.13 7.24
C THR A 32 2.24 -11.05 7.47
N PRO A 33 3.29 -11.34 8.27
CA PRO A 33 4.44 -10.45 8.40
C PRO A 33 5.11 -10.16 7.05
N ALA A 34 5.28 -11.18 6.20
CA ALA A 34 5.91 -11.04 4.89
C ALA A 34 5.14 -10.09 3.97
N GLU A 35 3.80 -10.17 3.96
CA GLU A 35 2.97 -9.26 3.15
C GLU A 35 3.05 -7.83 3.65
N ARG A 36 3.09 -7.62 4.98
CA ARG A 36 3.29 -6.28 5.55
C ARG A 36 4.63 -5.68 5.12
N ASP A 37 5.70 -6.47 5.11
CA ASP A 37 7.03 -6.00 4.70
C ASP A 37 7.07 -5.66 3.20
N VAL A 38 6.41 -6.47 2.36
CA VAL A 38 6.30 -6.20 0.93
C VAL A 38 5.46 -4.94 0.67
N LEU A 39 4.32 -4.78 1.35
CA LEU A 39 3.47 -3.58 1.22
C LEU A 39 4.18 -2.32 1.74
N SER A 40 4.96 -2.43 2.81
CA SER A 40 5.82 -1.35 3.30
C SER A 40 6.90 -0.96 2.27
N THR A 41 7.56 -1.95 1.69
CA THR A 41 8.54 -1.73 0.61
C THR A 41 7.90 -1.10 -0.62
N ALA A 42 6.70 -1.54 -1.00
CA ALA A 42 5.92 -0.97 -2.09
C ALA A 42 5.53 0.49 -1.81
N GLY A 43 5.07 0.80 -0.60
CA GLY A 43 4.76 2.16 -0.17
C GLY A 43 5.98 3.09 -0.20
N CYS A 44 7.13 2.61 0.28
CA CYS A 44 8.39 3.36 0.20
C CYS A 44 8.81 3.61 -1.26
N ALA A 45 8.69 2.60 -2.13
CA ALA A 45 8.94 2.77 -3.57
C ALA A 45 7.97 3.76 -4.22
N LEU A 46 6.75 3.88 -3.71
CA LEU A 46 5.77 4.89 -4.10
C LEU A 46 5.96 6.22 -3.39
N THR A 47 7.03 6.43 -2.62
CA THR A 47 7.32 7.65 -1.85
C THR A 47 6.25 8.02 -0.81
N ILE A 48 5.54 7.01 -0.28
CA ILE A 48 4.56 7.16 0.80
C ILE A 48 5.30 6.98 2.13
N CYS A 49 5.03 7.85 3.10
CA CYS A 49 5.68 7.75 4.41
C CYS A 49 5.16 6.54 5.21
N SER A 50 5.94 6.02 6.15
CA SER A 50 5.59 4.80 6.91
C SER A 50 4.30 4.93 7.73
N GLU A 51 3.99 6.12 8.24
CA GLU A 51 2.74 6.41 8.94
C GLU A 51 1.53 6.30 7.99
N ASP A 52 1.64 6.89 6.80
CA ASP A 52 0.59 6.81 5.78
C ASP A 52 0.40 5.39 5.26
N VAL A 53 1.49 4.63 5.07
CA VAL A 53 1.39 3.21 4.75
C VAL A 53 0.58 2.48 5.82
N THR A 54 0.93 2.68 7.09
CA THR A 54 0.22 2.02 8.22
C THR A 54 -1.27 2.39 8.24
N ARG A 55 -1.57 3.68 8.02
CA ARG A 55 -2.95 4.19 7.93
C ARG A 55 -3.71 3.55 6.77
N LEU A 56 -3.12 3.50 5.58
CA LEU A 56 -3.73 2.88 4.38
C LEU A 56 -3.96 1.38 4.58
N LEU A 57 -3.03 0.66 5.20
CA LEU A 57 -3.19 -0.77 5.52
C LEU A 57 -4.33 -1.03 6.51
N ALA A 58 -4.55 -0.11 7.47
CA ALA A 58 -5.71 -0.16 8.35
C ALA A 58 -7.01 0.15 7.60
N THR A 59 -7.03 1.17 6.73
CA THR A 59 -8.18 1.52 5.88
C THR A 59 -8.57 0.40 4.92
N ALA A 60 -7.62 -0.40 4.43
CA ALA A 60 -7.91 -1.53 3.56
C ALA A 60 -8.86 -2.56 4.18
N ARG A 61 -8.90 -2.65 5.52
CA ARG A 61 -9.75 -3.59 6.28
C ARG A 61 -11.19 -3.12 6.44
N THR A 62 -11.46 -1.82 6.26
CA THR A 62 -12.82 -1.29 6.32
C THR A 62 -13.45 -1.37 4.94
N PRO A 63 -14.54 -2.14 4.77
CA PRO A 63 -15.31 -2.10 3.52
C PRO A 63 -15.88 -0.69 3.35
N SER A 64 -15.55 -0.06 2.22
CA SER A 64 -16.04 1.27 1.81
C SER A 64 -17.27 1.15 0.95
#